data_AF-A0A9W8LV28-F1
#
_entry.id   AF-A0A9W8LV28-F1
#
_cell.length_a   1.000
_cell.length_b   1.000
_cell.length_c   1.000
_cell.angle_alpha   90.00
_cell.angle_beta   90.00
_cell.angle_gamma   90.00
#
_symmetry.space_group_name_H-M   'P 1'
#
loop_
_entity.id
_entity.type
_entity.pdbx_description
1 polymer ?
#
loop_
_entity_poly.entity_id
_entity_poly.type
_entity_poly.pdbx_seq_one_letter_code
_entity_poly.pdbx_strand_id
1 'polypeptide(L)'
;MYTNDTERTHTMPLLLHGDAAFAAQGVVYETLGFSDLPGYTTGGTVHVIINNQIGFTTDPRFARSTLHPSEISKSISAPIVHVNADDVEAVVFAFSFAAEWRQTFHTDIVLNLVGYRRHGHNEADQPSFTQPLMYKRIKQQRPVLDKYTEQLVAEGTFTREEIAASKERVWNMLDESYRNSKDYTPSSTEWLSSAWPGFKSLAELATEITPAYPTGITSEIVQHVGKFITSVPSDFNAHPLLKRVFRSRAEALDSGKGIDWATAEALAFGSLLLEGKHVRLSGQDCERGTFSHRHAVLHDQDNERQYTQLANLSPTQAPFSVSNSSLSEYGVLGYELGYSLANPNSLVMWEAQFGDFANTAQVIIDQFIAAGEKKWLQRSGLTMLLPHGFDGQGSEHSSARLERYLQLCDEHPYVFPSEEKLARQHQDCNMQVVYPTTPANYFH
;
A
#
# COMPACT_ATOMS: atom_id res chain seq x y z
N MET A 1 -10.48 -2.21 -8.96
CA MET A 1 -11.83 -2.30 -8.35
C MET A 1 -12.56 -0.96 -8.37
N TYR A 2 -12.08 0.11 -7.72
CA TYR A 2 -12.80 1.40 -7.69
C TYR A 2 -12.92 2.10 -9.06
N THR A 3 -11.98 1.83 -9.96
CA THR A 3 -12.00 2.30 -11.35
C THR A 3 -12.73 1.34 -12.31
N ASN A 4 -13.34 0.26 -11.79
CA ASN A 4 -13.91 -0.84 -12.58
C ASN A 4 -12.94 -1.49 -13.58
N ASP A 5 -11.63 -1.34 -13.36
CA ASP A 5 -10.60 -1.94 -14.19
C ASP A 5 -10.30 -3.40 -13.76
N THR A 6 -11.25 -4.31 -14.00
CA THR A 6 -11.11 -5.74 -13.64
C THR A 6 -10.07 -6.47 -14.50
N GLU A 7 -9.98 -6.06 -15.77
CA GLU A 7 -8.99 -6.56 -16.73
C GLU A 7 -7.62 -5.90 -16.56
N ARG A 8 -7.51 -4.87 -15.70
CA ARG A 8 -6.25 -4.17 -15.36
C ARG A 8 -5.57 -3.54 -16.58
N THR A 9 -6.38 -3.02 -17.50
CA THR A 9 -5.95 -2.46 -18.80
C THR A 9 -5.92 -0.94 -18.83
N HIS A 10 -6.51 -0.27 -17.83
CA HIS A 10 -6.65 1.19 -17.79
C HIS A 10 -5.75 1.86 -16.74
N THR A 11 -5.35 1.12 -15.70
CA THR A 11 -4.44 1.62 -14.64
C THR A 11 -3.15 0.81 -14.65
N MET A 12 -2.01 1.49 -14.85
CA MET A 12 -0.68 0.86 -14.88
C MET A 12 0.25 1.48 -13.82
N PRO A 13 0.76 0.68 -12.86
CA PRO A 13 1.76 1.14 -11.92
C PRO A 13 3.14 1.32 -12.57
N LEU A 14 3.85 2.36 -12.15
CA LEU A 14 5.25 2.65 -12.51
C LEU A 14 6.04 2.87 -11.23
N LEU A 15 7.10 2.09 -11.02
CA LEU A 15 7.98 2.22 -9.84
C LEU A 15 9.40 2.58 -10.26
N LEU A 16 9.94 3.65 -9.67
CA LEU A 16 11.31 4.13 -9.89
C LEU A 16 12.22 3.73 -8.73
N HIS A 17 13.41 3.23 -9.06
CA HIS A 17 14.35 2.67 -8.09
C HIS A 17 15.78 3.16 -8.34
N GLY A 18 16.59 3.25 -7.27
CA GLY A 18 18.04 3.30 -7.39
C GLY A 18 18.64 1.89 -7.43
N ASP A 19 19.75 1.70 -8.15
CA ASP A 19 20.36 0.36 -8.33
C ASP A 19 20.76 -0.33 -7.03
N ALA A 20 21.37 0.40 -6.10
CA ALA A 20 21.78 -0.16 -4.82
C ALA A 20 20.58 -0.52 -3.93
N ALA A 21 19.55 0.33 -3.90
CA ALA A 21 18.36 0.09 -3.08
C ALA A 21 17.53 -1.09 -3.62
N PHE A 22 17.31 -1.15 -4.94
CA PHE A 22 16.56 -2.22 -5.59
C PHE A 22 17.16 -3.60 -5.33
N ALA A 23 18.49 -3.69 -5.31
CA ALA A 23 19.19 -4.95 -5.15
C ALA A 23 19.29 -5.44 -3.70
N ALA A 24 19.00 -4.59 -2.70
CA ALA A 24 19.34 -4.86 -1.30
C ALA A 24 18.17 -4.73 -0.31
N GLN A 25 17.16 -3.90 -0.60
CA GLN A 25 16.02 -3.73 0.31
C GLN A 25 15.05 -4.90 0.18
N GLY A 26 14.85 -5.66 1.27
CA GLY A 26 14.01 -6.86 1.30
C GLY A 26 12.56 -6.62 0.86
N VAL A 27 12.01 -5.43 1.14
CA VAL A 27 10.66 -5.05 0.71
C VAL A 27 10.49 -5.09 -0.82
N VAL A 28 11.57 -4.91 -1.60
CA VAL A 28 11.51 -5.05 -3.07
C VAL A 28 11.18 -6.48 -3.46
N TYR A 29 11.80 -7.47 -2.81
CA TYR A 29 11.48 -8.88 -3.03
C TYR A 29 10.03 -9.19 -2.63
N GLU A 30 9.60 -8.71 -1.44
CA GLU A 30 8.24 -8.91 -0.96
C GLU A 30 7.21 -8.35 -1.94
N THR A 31 7.39 -7.10 -2.41
CA THR A 31 6.46 -6.46 -3.34
C THR A 31 6.46 -7.11 -4.73
N LEU A 32 7.63 -7.50 -5.26
CA LEU A 32 7.68 -8.28 -6.52
C LEU A 32 6.87 -9.58 -6.40
N GLY A 33 6.94 -10.24 -5.24
CA GLY A 33 6.18 -11.43 -4.94
C GLY A 33 4.65 -11.28 -5.06
N PHE A 34 4.12 -10.05 -5.04
CA PHE A 34 2.68 -9.77 -5.17
C PHE A 34 2.18 -9.79 -6.62
N SER A 35 3.09 -9.77 -7.60
CA SER A 35 2.79 -9.63 -9.03
C SER A 35 1.70 -10.58 -9.53
N ASP A 36 1.64 -11.82 -9.03
CA ASP A 36 0.65 -12.83 -9.42
C ASP A 36 -0.19 -13.37 -8.23
N LEU A 37 -0.11 -12.73 -7.06
CA LEU A 37 -0.90 -13.17 -5.90
C LEU A 37 -2.36 -12.70 -6.03
N PRO A 38 -3.35 -13.61 -5.89
CA PRO A 38 -4.75 -13.25 -5.81
C PRO A 38 -4.98 -12.21 -4.70
N GLY A 39 -5.75 -11.15 -5.00
CA GLY A 39 -6.03 -10.08 -4.05
C GLY A 39 -4.95 -8.99 -3.93
N TYR A 40 -3.79 -9.16 -4.57
CA TYR A 40 -2.69 -8.18 -4.60
C TYR A 40 -2.23 -7.78 -6.01
N THR A 41 -2.37 -8.68 -7.00
CA THR A 41 -1.91 -8.40 -8.36
C THR A 41 -2.56 -7.14 -8.97
N THR A 42 -1.69 -6.27 -9.47
CA THR A 42 -2.02 -5.05 -10.21
C THR A 42 -1.97 -5.24 -11.74
N GLY A 43 -1.80 -6.49 -12.21
CA GLY A 43 -1.75 -6.81 -13.64
C GLY A 43 -0.42 -6.39 -14.26
N GLY A 44 0.66 -6.53 -13.50
CA GLY A 44 2.00 -6.14 -13.91
C GLY A 44 2.35 -4.69 -13.60
N THR A 45 3.57 -4.48 -13.13
CA THR A 45 4.17 -3.17 -12.85
C THR A 45 5.38 -2.92 -13.75
N VAL A 46 5.53 -1.70 -14.26
CA VAL A 46 6.77 -1.28 -14.93
C VAL A 46 7.75 -0.79 -13.88
N HIS A 47 8.90 -1.46 -13.74
CA HIS A 47 9.97 -1.07 -12.84
C HIS A 47 11.09 -0.39 -13.63
N VAL A 48 11.55 0.76 -13.17
CA VAL A 48 12.69 1.46 -13.76
C VAL A 48 13.78 1.59 -12.72
N ILE A 49 14.92 0.96 -12.98
CA ILE A 49 16.12 1.11 -12.17
C ILE A 49 16.99 2.20 -12.81
N ILE A 50 17.14 3.31 -12.10
CA ILE A 50 18.10 4.36 -12.44
C ILE A 50 19.47 3.87 -11.96
N ASN A 51 20.14 3.10 -12.83
CA ASN A 51 21.42 2.48 -12.54
C ASN A 51 22.55 3.44 -12.90
N ASN A 52 22.84 4.33 -11.95
CA ASN A 52 23.96 5.26 -12.02
C ASN A 52 25.29 4.63 -11.57
N GLN A 53 25.27 3.32 -11.26
CA GLN A 53 26.40 2.48 -10.89
C GLN A 53 27.06 2.86 -9.56
N ILE A 54 26.34 3.50 -8.62
CA ILE A 54 26.87 3.87 -7.31
C ILE A 54 25.77 4.17 -6.27
N GLY A 55 25.79 3.47 -5.13
CA GLY A 55 24.94 3.75 -3.98
C GLY A 55 25.67 4.60 -2.94
N PHE A 56 25.39 5.90 -2.86
CA PHE A 56 26.16 6.87 -2.04
C PHE A 56 27.66 6.86 -2.45
N THR A 57 28.51 6.14 -1.71
CA THR A 57 29.94 5.89 -1.96
C THR A 57 30.25 4.41 -2.20
N THR A 58 29.24 3.57 -2.31
CA THR A 58 29.37 2.10 -2.42
C THR A 58 29.35 1.69 -3.90
N ASP A 59 30.44 1.07 -4.36
CA ASP A 59 30.51 0.53 -5.71
C ASP A 59 29.57 -0.69 -5.89
N PRO A 60 29.08 -0.96 -7.12
CA PRO A 60 28.17 -2.07 -7.41
C PRO A 60 28.64 -3.44 -6.91
N ARG A 61 29.96 -3.68 -6.96
CA ARG A 61 30.59 -4.93 -6.48
C ARG A 61 30.46 -5.16 -4.97
N PHE A 62 30.15 -4.12 -4.21
CA PHE A 62 29.93 -4.16 -2.76
C PHE A 62 28.45 -3.98 -2.40
N ALA A 63 27.61 -3.60 -3.36
CA ALA A 63 26.18 -3.36 -3.13
C ALA A 63 25.32 -4.63 -3.32
N ARG A 64 25.82 -5.63 -4.05
CA ARG A 64 25.08 -6.85 -4.40
C ARG A 64 26.00 -8.02 -4.76
N SER A 65 25.45 -9.23 -4.70
CA SER A 65 26.16 -10.49 -5.03
C SER A 65 25.97 -10.97 -6.46
N THR A 66 25.29 -10.18 -7.31
CA THR A 66 24.95 -10.54 -8.69
C THR A 66 25.40 -9.46 -9.67
N LEU A 67 25.45 -9.78 -10.97
CA LEU A 67 25.98 -8.87 -11.99
C LEU A 67 25.13 -7.58 -12.10
N HIS A 68 23.82 -7.71 -12.23
CA HIS A 68 22.91 -6.59 -12.43
C HIS A 68 22.05 -6.33 -11.18
N PRO A 69 21.66 -5.08 -10.91
CA PRO A 69 20.73 -4.78 -9.82
C PRO A 69 19.35 -5.42 -10.04
N SER A 70 18.96 -5.62 -11.30
CA SER A 70 17.69 -6.23 -11.72
C SER A 70 17.57 -7.74 -11.48
N GLU A 71 18.63 -8.41 -11.02
CA GLU A 71 18.65 -9.87 -10.89
C GLU A 71 17.62 -10.43 -9.91
N ILE A 72 17.22 -9.62 -8.91
CA ILE A 72 16.18 -10.01 -7.94
C ILE A 72 14.83 -10.28 -8.61
N SER A 73 14.53 -9.61 -9.72
CA SER A 73 13.28 -9.76 -10.47
C SER A 73 13.14 -11.09 -11.21
N LYS A 74 14.23 -11.87 -11.30
CA LYS A 74 14.16 -13.25 -11.79
C LYS A 74 13.40 -14.17 -10.84
N SER A 75 13.20 -13.80 -9.57
CA SER A 75 12.38 -14.57 -8.62
C SER A 75 10.93 -14.76 -9.09
N ILE A 76 10.42 -13.80 -9.87
CA ILE A 76 9.07 -13.82 -10.45
C ILE A 76 9.09 -14.02 -11.96
N SER A 77 10.24 -14.41 -12.53
CA SER A 77 10.44 -14.56 -13.97
C SER A 77 10.12 -13.30 -14.80
N ALA A 78 10.24 -12.10 -14.22
CA ALA A 78 10.00 -10.86 -14.94
C ALA A 78 11.07 -10.64 -16.03
N PRO A 79 10.69 -10.24 -17.26
CA PRO A 79 11.64 -9.81 -18.28
C PRO A 79 12.44 -8.59 -17.83
N ILE A 80 13.70 -8.54 -18.25
CA ILE A 80 14.63 -7.46 -17.93
C ILE A 80 15.20 -6.90 -19.23
N VAL A 81 15.05 -5.59 -19.42
CA VAL A 81 15.63 -4.85 -20.54
C VAL A 81 16.74 -3.96 -19.99
N HIS A 82 17.97 -4.18 -20.45
CA HIS A 82 19.10 -3.31 -20.15
C HIS A 82 19.26 -2.29 -21.28
N VAL A 83 19.30 -1.01 -20.95
CA VAL A 83 19.42 0.06 -21.95
C VAL A 83 20.47 1.09 -21.53
N ASN A 84 21.25 1.54 -22.49
CA ASN A 84 22.27 2.58 -22.28
C ASN A 84 21.59 3.95 -22.21
N ALA A 85 21.77 4.67 -21.10
CA ALA A 85 21.16 5.98 -20.89
C ALA A 85 21.72 7.09 -21.81
N ASP A 86 22.86 6.87 -22.46
CA ASP A 86 23.39 7.77 -23.49
C ASP A 86 22.65 7.66 -24.84
N ASP A 87 21.86 6.60 -25.05
CA ASP A 87 21.10 6.36 -26.30
C ASP A 87 19.62 6.69 -26.07
N VAL A 88 19.24 7.93 -26.39
CA VAL A 88 17.91 8.48 -26.10
C VAL A 88 16.81 7.70 -26.83
N GLU A 89 17.03 7.31 -28.08
CA GLU A 89 16.04 6.59 -28.88
C GLU A 89 15.85 5.17 -28.38
N ALA A 90 16.92 4.46 -28.01
CA ALA A 90 16.81 3.14 -27.41
C ALA A 90 16.08 3.18 -26.06
N VAL A 91 16.28 4.24 -25.26
CA VAL A 91 15.53 4.45 -24.01
C VAL A 91 14.06 4.63 -24.30
N VAL A 92 13.68 5.50 -25.25
CA VAL A 92 12.26 5.68 -25.64
C VAL A 92 11.66 4.35 -26.11
N PHE A 93 12.37 3.61 -26.96
CA PHE A 93 11.93 2.29 -27.41
C PHE A 93 11.73 1.31 -26.24
N ALA A 94 12.66 1.25 -25.29
CA ALA A 94 12.56 0.36 -24.13
C ALA A 94 11.34 0.67 -23.25
N PHE A 95 11.01 1.96 -23.07
CA PHE A 95 9.81 2.36 -22.33
C PHE A 95 8.52 2.03 -23.08
N SER A 96 8.46 2.25 -24.39
CA SER A 96 7.32 1.83 -25.23
C SER A 96 7.13 0.31 -25.18
N PHE A 97 8.22 -0.45 -25.37
CA PHE A 97 8.20 -1.91 -25.27
C PHE A 97 7.74 -2.39 -23.90
N ALA A 98 8.18 -1.76 -22.80
CA ALA A 98 7.74 -2.15 -21.46
C ALA A 98 6.25 -1.91 -21.23
N ALA A 99 5.73 -0.76 -21.69
CA ALA A 99 4.31 -0.46 -21.60
C ALA A 99 3.47 -1.47 -22.41
N GLU A 100 3.89 -1.77 -23.64
CA GLU A 100 3.24 -2.77 -24.51
C GLU A 100 3.31 -4.18 -23.91
N TRP A 101 4.46 -4.58 -23.36
CA TRP A 101 4.63 -5.86 -22.69
C TRP A 101 3.66 -5.99 -21.52
N ARG A 102 3.66 -5.01 -20.60
CA ARG A 102 2.77 -5.00 -19.43
C ARG A 102 1.31 -5.09 -19.89
N GLN A 103 0.93 -4.30 -20.90
CA GLN A 103 -0.44 -4.28 -21.41
C GLN A 103 -0.86 -5.60 -22.07
N THR A 104 0.07 -6.30 -22.71
CA THR A 104 -0.21 -7.55 -23.44
C THR A 104 -0.22 -8.77 -22.52
N PHE A 105 0.73 -8.84 -21.58
CA PHE A 105 0.98 -10.03 -20.77
C PHE A 105 0.53 -9.90 -19.31
N HIS A 106 0.22 -8.69 -18.85
CA HIS A 106 -0.18 -8.41 -17.46
C HIS A 106 0.82 -8.88 -16.40
N THR A 107 2.12 -8.85 -16.73
CA THR A 107 3.22 -9.20 -15.83
C THR A 107 4.13 -8.01 -15.60
N ASP A 108 4.89 -8.04 -14.50
CA ASP A 108 5.95 -7.07 -14.25
C ASP A 108 7.00 -7.10 -15.37
N ILE A 109 7.64 -5.95 -15.61
CA ILE A 109 8.79 -5.81 -16.49
C ILE A 109 9.77 -4.80 -15.91
N VAL A 110 11.07 -5.07 -16.04
CA VAL A 110 12.14 -4.26 -15.46
C VAL A 110 12.99 -3.62 -16.53
N LEU A 111 13.07 -2.30 -16.50
CA LEU A 111 14.00 -1.49 -17.28
C LEU A 111 15.20 -1.13 -16.40
N ASN A 112 16.39 -1.62 -16.78
CA ASN A 112 17.65 -1.25 -16.15
C ASN A 112 18.35 -0.19 -17.01
N LEU A 113 18.15 1.08 -16.65
CA LEU A 113 18.70 2.24 -17.33
C LEU A 113 20.13 2.49 -16.83
N VAL A 114 21.12 2.07 -17.61
CA VAL A 114 22.54 2.14 -17.25
C VAL A 114 23.11 3.49 -17.65
N GLY A 115 23.38 4.33 -16.65
CA GLY A 115 23.95 5.67 -16.82
C GLY A 115 25.05 5.96 -15.80
N TYR A 116 25.19 7.22 -15.42
CA TYR A 116 26.16 7.66 -14.41
C TYR A 116 25.62 8.84 -13.60
N ARG A 117 26.14 9.06 -12.40
CA ARG A 117 25.85 10.23 -11.58
C ARG A 117 26.89 11.33 -11.85
N ARG A 118 26.47 12.49 -12.37
CA ARG A 118 27.39 13.58 -12.76
C ARG A 118 28.12 14.20 -11.56
N HIS A 119 27.41 14.33 -10.44
CA HIS A 119 27.87 14.97 -9.20
C HIS A 119 27.99 13.94 -8.06
N GLY A 120 28.31 14.39 -6.85
CA GLY A 120 28.28 13.58 -5.63
C GLY A 120 26.87 13.02 -5.33
N HIS A 121 26.72 12.32 -4.19
CA HIS A 121 25.39 11.79 -3.83
C HIS A 121 24.35 12.90 -3.66
N ASN A 122 24.82 14.04 -3.17
CA ASN A 122 24.21 15.35 -3.34
C ASN A 122 25.22 16.28 -4.04
N GLU A 123 24.78 17.46 -4.47
CA GLU A 123 25.57 18.38 -5.28
C GLU A 123 26.77 18.99 -4.52
N ALA A 124 26.73 19.01 -3.19
CA ALA A 124 27.79 19.53 -2.33
C ALA A 124 28.83 18.46 -1.93
N ASP A 125 28.52 17.18 -2.17
CA ASP A 125 29.37 16.05 -1.79
C ASP A 125 30.56 15.88 -2.77
N GLN A 126 31.71 15.44 -2.25
CA GLN A 126 32.95 15.27 -3.01
C GLN A 126 33.20 13.78 -3.32
N PRO A 127 32.73 13.26 -4.47
CA PRO A 127 32.76 11.84 -4.75
C PRO A 127 34.15 11.29 -5.09
N SER A 128 35.11 12.17 -5.43
CA SER A 128 36.47 11.74 -5.77
C SER A 128 37.25 11.20 -4.57
N PHE A 129 36.77 11.42 -3.33
CA PHE A 129 37.35 10.84 -2.13
C PHE A 129 37.25 9.30 -2.12
N THR A 130 36.21 8.74 -2.72
CA THR A 130 35.94 7.29 -2.72
C THR A 130 35.94 6.69 -4.13
N GLN A 131 35.53 7.44 -5.17
CA GLN A 131 35.45 6.96 -6.56
C GLN A 131 36.31 7.78 -7.57
N PRO A 132 37.62 8.02 -7.32
CA PRO A 132 38.42 8.95 -8.12
C PRO A 132 38.51 8.57 -9.60
N LEU A 133 38.67 7.28 -9.93
CA LEU A 133 38.81 6.83 -11.31
C LEU A 133 37.50 6.86 -12.10
N MET A 134 36.37 6.61 -11.45
CA MET A 134 35.04 6.73 -12.06
C MET A 134 34.77 8.19 -12.40
N TYR A 135 34.97 9.10 -11.44
CA TYR A 135 34.69 10.52 -11.65
C TYR A 135 35.70 11.20 -12.59
N LYS A 136 36.95 10.70 -12.70
CA LYS A 136 37.87 11.11 -13.76
C LYS A 136 37.31 10.82 -15.15
N ARG A 137 36.65 9.67 -15.35
CA ARG A 137 35.99 9.31 -16.62
C ARG A 137 34.71 10.10 -16.82
N ILE A 138 33.86 10.24 -15.80
CA ILE A 138 32.61 11.02 -15.87
C ILE A 138 32.90 12.48 -16.24
N LYS A 139 33.99 13.06 -15.74
CA LYS A 139 34.41 14.43 -16.11
C LYS A 139 34.74 14.56 -17.61
N GLN A 140 35.19 13.49 -18.24
CA GLN A 140 35.48 13.43 -19.69
C GLN A 140 34.22 13.12 -20.52
N GLN A 141 33.14 12.67 -19.90
CA GLN A 141 31.89 12.40 -20.60
C GLN A 141 31.23 13.71 -21.05
N ARG A 142 30.85 13.70 -22.33
CA ARG A 142 29.97 14.71 -22.91
C ARG A 142 28.54 14.49 -22.42
N PRO A 143 27.79 15.55 -22.07
CA PRO A 143 26.39 15.43 -21.67
C PRO A 143 25.54 14.71 -22.73
N VAL A 144 24.59 13.88 -22.29
CA VAL A 144 23.65 13.14 -23.15
C VAL A 144 22.93 14.07 -24.13
N LEU A 145 22.45 15.21 -23.64
CA LEU A 145 21.75 16.20 -24.46
C LEU A 145 22.62 16.72 -25.61
N ASP A 146 23.92 16.91 -25.39
CA ASP A 146 24.83 17.40 -26.43
C ASP A 146 25.12 16.32 -27.47
N LYS A 147 25.28 15.06 -27.04
CA LYS A 147 25.44 13.90 -27.94
C LYS A 147 24.23 13.77 -28.87
N TYR A 148 23.03 13.79 -28.30
CA TYR A 148 21.80 13.64 -29.07
C TYR A 148 21.50 14.86 -29.96
N THR A 149 21.81 16.08 -29.48
CA THR A 149 21.75 17.30 -30.30
C THR A 149 22.61 17.17 -31.57
N GLU A 150 23.83 16.66 -31.45
CA GLU A 150 24.70 16.48 -32.61
C GLU A 150 24.21 15.42 -33.57
N GLN A 151 23.68 14.31 -33.05
CA GLN A 151 23.06 13.28 -33.86
C GLN A 151 21.91 13.85 -34.69
N LEU A 152 20.94 14.52 -34.06
CA LEU A 152 19.77 15.09 -34.73
C LEU A 152 20.14 16.13 -35.81
N VAL A 153 21.17 16.94 -35.55
CA VAL A 153 21.68 17.90 -36.52
C VAL A 153 22.40 17.21 -37.68
N ALA A 154 23.17 16.16 -37.41
CA ALA A 154 23.85 15.39 -38.44
C ALA A 154 22.87 14.63 -39.35
N GLU A 155 21.75 14.16 -38.79
CA GLU A 155 20.65 13.52 -39.52
C GLU A 155 19.77 14.53 -40.30
N GLY A 156 19.86 15.82 -39.97
CA GLY A 156 19.04 16.87 -40.56
C GLY A 156 17.60 16.91 -40.02
N THR A 157 17.31 16.16 -38.96
CA THR A 157 15.99 16.14 -38.29
C THR A 157 15.70 17.47 -37.59
N PHE A 158 16.74 18.12 -37.06
CA PHE A 158 16.65 19.44 -36.43
C PHE A 158 17.83 20.33 -36.86
N THR A 159 17.58 21.64 -36.92
CA THR A 159 18.61 22.67 -37.03
C THR A 159 19.14 23.07 -35.64
N ARG A 160 20.32 23.69 -35.59
CA ARG A 160 20.88 24.17 -34.31
C ARG A 160 20.03 25.30 -33.72
N GLU A 161 19.44 26.11 -34.59
CA GLU A 161 18.57 27.23 -34.25
C GLU A 161 17.28 26.75 -33.58
N GLU A 162 16.63 25.70 -34.10
CA GLU A 162 15.44 25.09 -33.50
C GLU A 162 15.72 24.50 -32.10
N ILE A 163 16.87 23.87 -31.93
CA ILE A 163 17.30 23.32 -30.63
C ILE A 163 17.60 24.45 -29.64
N ALA A 164 18.28 25.52 -30.08
CA ALA A 164 18.56 26.69 -29.24
C ALA A 164 17.26 27.38 -28.79
N ALA A 165 16.33 27.61 -29.72
CA ALA A 165 15.01 28.17 -29.41
C ALA A 165 14.23 27.28 -28.42
N SER A 166 14.32 25.95 -28.56
CA SER A 166 13.69 25.02 -27.63
C SER A 166 14.29 25.10 -26.21
N LYS A 167 15.62 25.21 -26.10
CA LYS A 167 16.31 25.40 -24.80
C LYS A 167 15.92 26.73 -24.16
N GLU A 168 15.91 27.81 -24.94
CA GLU A 168 15.51 29.13 -24.48
C GLU A 168 14.06 29.14 -23.97
N ARG A 169 13.15 28.50 -24.71
CA ARG A 169 11.74 28.35 -24.28
C ARG A 169 11.63 27.67 -22.92
N VAL A 170 12.34 26.56 -22.69
CA VAL A 170 12.31 25.86 -21.40
C VAL A 170 12.90 26.72 -20.28
N TRP A 171 14.02 27.42 -20.53
CA TRP A 171 14.60 28.34 -19.55
C TRP A 171 13.67 29.49 -19.20
N ASN A 172 13.00 30.09 -20.18
CA ASN A 172 12.03 31.16 -19.96
C ASN A 172 10.84 30.66 -19.12
N MET A 173 10.35 29.43 -19.35
CA MET A 173 9.31 28.82 -18.52
C MET A 173 9.76 28.66 -17.05
N LEU A 174 11.00 28.24 -16.81
CA LEU A 174 11.56 28.10 -15.45
C LEU A 174 11.74 29.46 -14.77
N ASP A 175 12.25 30.46 -15.48
CA ASP A 175 12.44 31.82 -14.96
C ASP A 175 11.10 32.50 -14.64
N GLU A 176 10.10 32.34 -15.51
CA GLU A 176 8.73 32.80 -15.25
C GLU A 176 8.14 32.12 -14.02
N SER A 177 8.29 30.80 -13.89
CA SER A 177 7.83 30.06 -12.70
C SER A 177 8.50 30.55 -11.42
N TYR A 178 9.81 30.84 -11.45
CA TYR A 178 10.55 31.40 -10.32
C TYR A 178 10.11 32.83 -9.95
N ARG A 179 9.73 33.65 -10.94
CA ARG A 179 9.17 34.97 -10.67
C ARG A 179 7.80 34.86 -10.02
N ASN A 180 6.94 33.98 -10.55
CA ASN A 180 5.58 33.75 -10.07
C ASN A 180 5.55 33.08 -8.69
N SER A 181 6.58 32.30 -8.31
CA SER A 181 6.62 31.62 -7.02
C SER A 181 6.66 32.56 -5.81
N LYS A 182 6.97 33.85 -6.01
CA LYS A 182 6.98 34.86 -4.93
C LYS A 182 5.59 35.18 -4.42
N ASP A 183 4.60 35.11 -5.29
CA ASP A 183 3.19 35.43 -4.99
C ASP A 183 2.33 34.15 -4.87
N TYR A 184 2.95 32.98 -5.07
CA TYR A 184 2.27 31.70 -4.99
C TYR A 184 1.92 31.32 -3.55
N THR A 185 0.65 30.95 -3.32
CA THR A 185 0.20 30.40 -2.04
C THR A 185 -0.28 28.96 -2.27
N PRO A 186 0.42 27.95 -1.73
CA PRO A 186 0.03 26.56 -1.91
C PRO A 186 -1.30 26.26 -1.21
N SER A 187 -2.14 25.45 -1.84
CA SER A 187 -3.35 24.90 -1.25
C SER A 187 -3.12 23.49 -0.72
N SER A 188 -3.81 23.10 0.35
CA SER A 188 -3.72 21.74 0.90
C SER A 188 -4.19 20.66 -0.08
N THR A 189 -5.08 21.02 -1.01
CA THR A 189 -5.57 20.14 -2.08
C THR A 189 -4.48 19.68 -3.05
N GLU A 190 -3.41 20.44 -3.22
CA GLU A 190 -2.27 20.06 -4.07
C GLU A 190 -1.46 18.88 -3.51
N TRP A 191 -1.61 18.60 -2.22
CA TRP A 191 -0.83 17.58 -1.52
C TRP A 191 -1.60 16.26 -1.34
N LEU A 192 -2.91 16.25 -1.61
CA LEU A 192 -3.76 15.06 -1.42
C LEU A 192 -3.67 14.12 -2.62
N SER A 193 -3.53 12.82 -2.37
CA SER A 193 -3.46 11.79 -3.42
C SER A 193 -4.84 11.42 -3.98
N SER A 194 -5.90 11.60 -3.20
CA SER A 194 -7.29 11.40 -3.60
C SER A 194 -8.17 12.49 -3.02
N ALA A 195 -9.08 13.01 -3.84
CA ALA A 195 -10.22 13.77 -3.32
C ALA A 195 -11.12 12.79 -2.55
N TRP A 196 -11.48 13.14 -1.31
CA TRP A 196 -12.43 12.37 -0.49
C TRP A 196 -13.76 13.12 -0.46
N PRO A 197 -14.56 13.07 -1.54
CA PRO A 197 -15.82 13.81 -1.62
C PRO A 197 -16.79 13.33 -0.53
N GLY A 198 -17.47 14.27 0.11
CA GLY A 198 -18.42 13.98 1.18
C GLY A 198 -17.79 13.81 2.58
N PHE A 199 -16.45 13.84 2.68
CA PHE A 199 -15.75 13.91 3.96
C PHE A 199 -15.34 15.35 4.26
N LYS A 200 -15.33 15.73 5.54
CA LYS A 200 -14.84 17.04 5.98
C LYS A 200 -13.42 17.28 5.47
N SER A 201 -13.16 18.49 4.99
CA SER A 201 -11.83 18.98 4.66
C SER A 201 -10.98 19.18 5.91
N LEU A 202 -9.66 19.32 5.75
CA LEU A 202 -8.76 19.64 6.86
C LEU A 202 -9.11 20.98 7.53
N ALA A 203 -9.62 21.94 6.76
CA ALA A 203 -10.06 23.23 7.29
C ALA A 203 -11.31 23.07 8.18
N GLU A 204 -12.29 22.28 7.74
CA GLU A 204 -13.49 21.99 8.53
C GLU A 204 -13.14 21.18 9.78
N LEU A 205 -12.26 20.17 9.67
CA LEU A 205 -11.78 19.39 10.82
C LEU A 205 -11.04 20.28 11.84
N ALA A 206 -10.31 21.30 11.40
CA ALA A 206 -9.60 22.21 12.30
C ALA A 206 -10.54 23.08 13.17
N THR A 207 -11.77 23.36 12.71
CA THR A 207 -12.70 24.25 13.42
C THR A 207 -13.92 23.54 14.00
N GLU A 208 -14.27 22.36 13.49
CA GLU A 208 -15.48 21.65 13.87
C GLU A 208 -15.16 20.35 14.61
N ILE A 209 -16.03 20.00 15.55
CA ILE A 209 -16.01 18.69 16.20
C ILE A 209 -16.79 17.72 15.32
N THR A 210 -16.18 16.60 14.93
CA THR A 210 -16.88 15.51 14.24
C THR A 210 -17.72 14.76 15.28
N PRO A 211 -19.04 14.63 15.06
CA PRO A 211 -19.90 13.95 16.01
C PRO A 211 -19.64 12.45 16.01
N ALA A 212 -19.85 11.80 17.14
CA ALA A 212 -19.99 10.35 17.17
C ALA A 212 -21.26 9.94 16.43
N TYR A 213 -21.13 9.12 15.39
CA TYR A 213 -22.27 8.60 14.64
C TYR A 213 -22.81 7.32 15.30
N PRO A 214 -24.14 7.11 15.37
CA PRO A 214 -24.69 5.85 15.84
C PRO A 214 -24.26 4.69 14.93
N THR A 215 -23.56 3.71 15.48
CA THR A 215 -23.09 2.51 14.74
C THR A 215 -23.94 1.27 14.99
N GLY A 216 -25.06 1.40 15.72
CA GLY A 216 -25.98 0.29 15.98
C GLY A 216 -26.76 -0.12 14.72
N ILE A 217 -27.01 -1.43 14.57
CA ILE A 217 -27.77 -2.00 13.45
C ILE A 217 -29.14 -2.49 13.91
N THR A 218 -30.08 -2.60 12.97
CA THR A 218 -31.43 -3.09 13.26
C THR A 218 -31.47 -4.61 13.41
N SER A 219 -32.51 -5.14 14.06
CA SER A 219 -32.68 -6.60 14.21
C SER A 219 -32.83 -7.30 12.86
N GLU A 220 -33.41 -6.62 11.87
CA GLU A 220 -33.54 -7.13 10.49
C GLU A 220 -32.17 -7.34 9.84
N ILE A 221 -31.22 -6.42 10.04
CA ILE A 221 -29.85 -6.57 9.54
C ILE A 221 -29.16 -7.73 10.26
N VAL A 222 -29.32 -7.84 11.60
CA VAL A 222 -28.77 -8.96 12.38
C VAL A 222 -29.28 -10.30 11.86
N GLN A 223 -30.58 -10.43 11.63
CA GLN A 223 -31.19 -11.66 11.10
C GLN A 223 -30.73 -11.96 9.67
N HIS A 224 -30.66 -10.93 8.82
CA HIS A 224 -30.23 -11.07 7.42
C HIS A 224 -28.80 -11.57 7.34
N VAL A 225 -27.85 -10.87 7.97
CA VAL A 225 -26.43 -11.28 8.01
C VAL A 225 -26.28 -12.62 8.71
N GLY A 226 -26.98 -12.79 9.84
CA GLY A 226 -27.02 -14.02 10.64
C GLY A 226 -27.33 -15.27 9.81
N LYS A 227 -28.31 -15.18 8.90
CA LYS A 227 -28.68 -16.28 8.00
C LYS A 227 -27.51 -16.75 7.14
N PHE A 228 -26.69 -15.85 6.62
CA PHE A 228 -25.56 -16.21 5.75
C PHE A 228 -24.36 -16.75 6.53
N ILE A 229 -24.07 -16.17 7.70
CA ILE A 229 -22.91 -16.57 8.51
C ILE A 229 -23.15 -17.85 9.33
N THR A 230 -24.37 -18.37 9.33
CA THR A 230 -24.78 -19.63 10.00
C THR A 230 -25.21 -20.73 9.03
N SER A 231 -25.14 -20.49 7.72
CA SER A 231 -25.52 -21.48 6.72
C SER A 231 -24.55 -21.55 5.55
N VAL A 232 -24.69 -22.60 4.77
CA VAL A 232 -23.95 -22.84 3.52
C VAL A 232 -24.94 -23.29 2.44
N PRO A 233 -24.60 -23.15 1.15
CA PRO A 233 -25.41 -23.67 0.06
C PRO A 233 -25.72 -25.16 0.22
N SER A 234 -26.87 -25.62 -0.29
CA SER A 234 -27.31 -27.02 -0.12
C SER A 234 -26.39 -28.04 -0.80
N ASP A 235 -25.66 -27.59 -1.83
CA ASP A 235 -24.68 -28.35 -2.60
C ASP A 235 -23.24 -28.17 -2.07
N PHE A 236 -23.06 -27.64 -0.86
CA PHE A 236 -21.75 -27.41 -0.24
C PHE A 236 -21.47 -28.41 0.89
N ASN A 237 -20.41 -29.22 0.75
CA ASN A 237 -20.01 -30.17 1.78
C ASN A 237 -19.06 -29.51 2.80
N ALA A 238 -19.62 -28.85 3.82
CA ALA A 238 -18.84 -28.24 4.90
C ALA A 238 -18.28 -29.28 5.89
N HIS A 239 -17.07 -29.03 6.40
CA HIS A 239 -16.44 -29.86 7.44
C HIS A 239 -17.34 -30.02 8.68
N PRO A 240 -17.46 -31.23 9.29
CA PRO A 240 -18.39 -31.47 10.40
C PRO A 240 -18.23 -30.56 11.62
N LEU A 241 -17.00 -30.11 11.93
CA LEU A 241 -16.76 -29.17 13.03
C LEU A 241 -17.33 -27.77 12.73
N LEU A 242 -17.29 -27.31 11.46
CA LEU A 242 -17.88 -26.03 11.08
C LEU A 242 -19.40 -26.03 11.24
N LYS A 243 -20.06 -27.16 10.99
CA LYS A 243 -21.51 -27.31 11.24
C LYS A 243 -21.86 -27.08 12.72
N ARG A 244 -20.94 -27.42 13.65
CA ARG A 244 -21.11 -27.13 15.09
C ARG A 244 -20.93 -25.64 15.39
N VAL A 245 -19.92 -25.00 14.79
CA VAL A 245 -19.70 -23.55 14.90
C VAL A 245 -20.93 -22.79 14.41
N PHE A 246 -21.46 -23.12 13.24
CA PHE A 246 -22.64 -22.47 12.67
C PHE A 246 -23.89 -22.64 13.54
N ARG A 247 -24.09 -23.83 14.11
CA ARG A 247 -25.20 -24.08 15.04
C ARG A 247 -25.08 -23.21 16.31
N SER A 248 -23.90 -23.20 16.93
CA SER A 248 -23.65 -22.37 18.11
C SER A 248 -23.87 -20.89 17.84
N ARG A 249 -23.43 -20.42 16.66
CA ARG A 249 -23.64 -19.04 16.21
C ARG A 249 -25.12 -18.73 15.99
N ALA A 250 -25.88 -19.65 15.38
CA ALA A 250 -27.32 -19.49 15.20
C ALA A 250 -28.06 -19.40 16.54
N GLU A 251 -27.76 -20.30 17.49
CA GLU A 251 -28.35 -20.28 18.84
C GLU A 251 -28.05 -18.98 19.60
N ALA A 252 -26.83 -18.44 19.45
CA ALA A 252 -26.44 -17.16 20.06
C ALA A 252 -27.22 -15.97 19.46
N LEU A 253 -27.39 -15.95 18.13
CA LEU A 253 -28.15 -14.91 17.44
C LEU A 253 -29.65 -14.99 17.76
N ASP A 254 -30.24 -16.18 17.77
CA ASP A 254 -31.66 -16.39 18.07
C ASP A 254 -32.00 -16.02 19.52
N SER A 255 -31.12 -16.36 20.47
CA SER A 255 -31.31 -16.06 21.88
C SER A 255 -30.90 -14.64 22.28
N GLY A 256 -30.10 -13.96 21.45
CA GLY A 256 -29.48 -12.67 21.75
C GLY A 256 -28.44 -12.72 22.87
N LYS A 257 -27.95 -13.91 23.24
CA LYS A 257 -27.01 -14.12 24.35
C LYS A 257 -25.78 -14.89 23.90
N GLY A 258 -24.62 -14.54 24.44
CA GLY A 258 -23.37 -15.24 24.15
C GLY A 258 -22.86 -15.02 22.72
N ILE A 259 -23.15 -13.86 22.11
CA ILE A 259 -22.54 -13.45 20.85
C ILE A 259 -21.03 -13.32 21.07
N ASP A 260 -20.26 -14.12 20.34
CA ASP A 260 -18.80 -14.15 20.41
C ASP A 260 -18.15 -13.11 19.49
N TRP A 261 -16.82 -13.03 19.55
CA TRP A 261 -16.03 -12.04 18.82
C TRP A 261 -16.18 -12.13 17.29
N ALA A 262 -16.12 -13.35 16.75
CA ALA A 262 -16.23 -13.61 15.32
C ALA A 262 -17.64 -13.35 14.80
N THR A 263 -18.68 -13.58 15.61
CA THR A 263 -20.06 -13.28 15.24
C THR A 263 -20.29 -11.77 15.19
N ALA A 264 -19.79 -11.03 16.20
CA ALA A 264 -19.85 -9.57 16.21
C ALA A 264 -19.08 -8.96 15.02
N GLU A 265 -17.88 -9.46 14.74
CA GLU A 265 -17.08 -9.08 13.56
C GLU A 265 -17.88 -9.26 12.26
N ALA A 266 -18.46 -10.45 12.06
CA ALA A 266 -19.20 -10.74 10.84
C ALA A 266 -20.48 -9.89 10.70
N LEU A 267 -21.12 -9.52 11.82
CA LEU A 267 -22.25 -8.58 11.83
C LEU A 267 -21.81 -7.18 11.40
N ALA A 268 -20.69 -6.67 11.93
CA ALA A 268 -20.16 -5.35 11.58
C ALA A 268 -19.76 -5.28 10.10
N PHE A 269 -19.04 -6.30 9.62
CA PHE A 269 -18.65 -6.37 8.21
C PHE A 269 -19.89 -6.47 7.32
N GLY A 270 -20.83 -7.34 7.68
CA GLY A 270 -22.07 -7.54 6.93
C GLY A 270 -22.93 -6.28 6.83
N SER A 271 -23.06 -5.51 7.90
CA SER A 271 -23.84 -4.26 7.88
C SER A 271 -23.18 -3.21 6.99
N LEU A 272 -21.87 -3.01 7.09
CA LEU A 272 -21.11 -2.09 6.24
C LEU A 272 -21.25 -2.44 4.75
N LEU A 273 -21.21 -3.73 4.41
CA LEU A 273 -21.39 -4.20 3.03
C LEU A 273 -22.78 -3.87 2.49
N LEU A 274 -23.83 -4.00 3.30
CA LEU A 274 -25.20 -3.64 2.94
C LEU A 274 -25.42 -2.13 2.84
N GLU A 275 -24.64 -1.33 3.55
CA GLU A 275 -24.60 0.14 3.44
C GLU A 275 -23.77 0.65 2.25
N GLY A 276 -23.22 -0.27 1.43
CA GLY A 276 -22.42 0.10 0.27
C GLY A 276 -20.98 0.46 0.60
N LYS A 277 -20.47 0.08 1.77
CA LYS A 277 -19.05 0.25 2.16
C LYS A 277 -18.27 -1.02 1.85
N HIS A 278 -17.16 -0.88 1.11
CA HIS A 278 -16.28 -2.02 0.86
C HIS A 278 -15.59 -2.42 2.16
N VAL A 279 -15.57 -3.71 2.47
CA VAL A 279 -14.77 -4.28 3.55
C VAL A 279 -13.64 -5.13 2.97
N ARG A 280 -12.39 -4.75 3.27
CA ARG A 280 -11.18 -5.48 2.89
C ARG A 280 -10.43 -5.93 4.14
N LEU A 281 -10.13 -7.23 4.23
CA LEU A 281 -9.30 -7.85 5.27
C LEU A 281 -8.14 -8.59 4.60
N SER A 282 -6.92 -8.29 5.05
CA SER A 282 -5.68 -8.80 4.46
C SER A 282 -4.72 -9.19 5.57
N GLY A 283 -4.12 -10.37 5.46
CA GLY A 283 -3.24 -10.89 6.51
C GLY A 283 -3.02 -12.39 6.37
N GLN A 284 -2.06 -12.91 7.11
CA GLN A 284 -1.72 -14.34 7.05
C GLN A 284 -2.85 -15.15 7.69
N ASP A 285 -3.37 -16.13 6.94
CA ASP A 285 -4.46 -17.02 7.37
C ASP A 285 -5.77 -16.30 7.80
N CYS A 286 -5.96 -15.03 7.43
CA CYS A 286 -7.08 -14.21 7.91
C CYS A 286 -8.44 -14.72 7.45
N GLU A 287 -8.51 -15.47 6.34
CA GLU A 287 -9.74 -16.07 5.80
C GLU A 287 -10.36 -17.07 6.80
N ARG A 288 -9.53 -17.94 7.37
CA ARG A 288 -9.93 -18.86 8.46
C ARG A 288 -9.88 -18.15 9.81
N GLY A 289 -8.92 -17.25 9.97
CA GLY A 289 -8.43 -16.74 11.23
C GLY A 289 -7.34 -17.65 11.81
N THR A 290 -6.26 -17.05 12.31
CA THR A 290 -5.16 -17.74 13.01
C THR A 290 -5.70 -18.69 14.07
N PHE A 291 -6.62 -18.20 14.89
CA PHE A 291 -7.24 -18.91 16.00
C PHE A 291 -8.45 -19.76 15.60
N SER A 292 -8.66 -19.97 14.29
CA SER A 292 -9.79 -20.72 13.73
C SER A 292 -11.16 -20.22 14.24
N HIS A 293 -11.31 -18.90 14.37
CA HIS A 293 -12.52 -18.26 14.90
C HIS A 293 -13.41 -17.68 13.80
N ARG A 294 -12.83 -17.20 12.70
CA ARG A 294 -13.52 -16.38 11.70
C ARG A 294 -14.30 -17.19 10.67
N HIS A 295 -13.59 -18.04 9.92
CA HIS A 295 -14.14 -18.84 8.83
C HIS A 295 -14.92 -18.03 7.77
N ALA A 296 -14.36 -16.90 7.32
CA ALA A 296 -14.98 -16.05 6.30
C ALA A 296 -15.03 -16.74 4.92
N VAL A 297 -14.00 -17.54 4.61
CA VAL A 297 -13.93 -18.42 3.43
C VAL A 297 -14.05 -19.87 3.89
N LEU A 298 -14.97 -20.59 3.27
CA LEU A 298 -15.21 -22.01 3.52
C LEU A 298 -14.68 -22.84 2.35
N HIS A 299 -14.18 -24.04 2.63
CA HIS A 299 -13.71 -24.98 1.61
C HIS A 299 -14.57 -26.24 1.61
N ASP A 300 -15.12 -26.57 0.45
CA ASP A 300 -15.87 -27.81 0.23
C ASP A 300 -14.95 -29.02 0.39
N GLN A 301 -15.38 -30.02 1.18
CA GLN A 301 -14.55 -31.18 1.52
C GLN A 301 -14.39 -32.20 0.38
N ASP A 302 -15.22 -32.13 -0.67
CA ASP A 302 -15.19 -33.07 -1.79
C ASP A 302 -14.47 -32.50 -3.02
N ASN A 303 -14.51 -31.18 -3.23
CA ASN A 303 -14.02 -30.54 -4.45
C ASN A 303 -13.23 -29.24 -4.25
N GLU A 304 -12.97 -28.83 -3.00
CA GLU A 304 -12.21 -27.63 -2.63
C GLU A 304 -12.80 -26.29 -3.13
N ARG A 305 -14.04 -26.30 -3.67
CA ARG A 305 -14.75 -25.07 -4.04
C ARG A 305 -14.83 -24.16 -2.81
N GLN A 306 -14.40 -22.92 -3.01
CA GLN A 306 -14.47 -21.91 -1.97
C GLN A 306 -15.85 -21.24 -1.95
N TYR A 307 -16.34 -20.94 -0.74
CA TYR A 307 -17.54 -20.15 -0.53
C TYR A 307 -17.29 -19.07 0.53
N THR A 308 -17.36 -17.80 0.12
CA THR A 308 -17.15 -16.65 0.99
C THR A 308 -18.50 -16.11 1.46
N GLN A 309 -18.87 -16.34 2.72
CA GLN A 309 -20.23 -16.11 3.21
C GLN A 309 -20.67 -14.64 3.06
N LEU A 310 -19.82 -13.70 3.49
CA LEU A 310 -20.14 -12.26 3.45
C LEU A 310 -20.09 -11.66 2.06
N ALA A 311 -19.54 -12.34 1.05
CA ALA A 311 -19.59 -11.89 -0.34
C ALA A 311 -20.92 -12.19 -1.04
N ASN A 312 -21.88 -12.83 -0.33
CA ASN A 312 -23.12 -13.35 -0.90
C ASN A 312 -24.39 -12.85 -0.17
N LEU A 313 -24.29 -11.80 0.64
CA LEU A 313 -25.41 -11.21 1.40
C LEU A 313 -26.51 -10.61 0.51
N SER A 314 -26.15 -9.97 -0.60
CA SER A 314 -27.09 -9.33 -1.54
C SER A 314 -26.47 -9.13 -2.93
N PRO A 315 -27.23 -9.18 -4.03
CA PRO A 315 -26.71 -8.81 -5.36
C PRO A 315 -26.22 -7.36 -5.49
N THR A 316 -26.66 -6.47 -4.59
CA THR A 316 -26.33 -5.03 -4.62
C THR A 316 -25.41 -4.60 -3.48
N GLN A 317 -24.86 -5.54 -2.71
CA GLN A 317 -23.92 -5.19 -1.64
C GLN A 317 -22.62 -4.60 -2.20
N ALA A 318 -21.89 -3.88 -1.35
CA ALA A 318 -20.51 -3.54 -1.66
C ALA A 318 -19.61 -4.80 -1.65
N PRO A 319 -18.46 -4.75 -2.34
CA PRO A 319 -17.54 -5.87 -2.36
C PRO A 319 -17.05 -6.26 -0.96
N PHE A 320 -16.82 -7.55 -0.74
CA PHE A 320 -16.11 -8.08 0.41
C PHE A 320 -14.83 -8.77 -0.08
N SER A 321 -13.67 -8.27 0.35
CA SER A 321 -12.36 -8.81 -0.05
C SER A 321 -11.63 -9.30 1.18
N VAL A 322 -11.66 -10.61 1.43
CA VAL A 322 -10.78 -11.26 2.42
C VAL A 322 -9.70 -12.01 1.67
N SER A 323 -8.44 -11.79 2.03
CA SER A 323 -7.31 -12.34 1.27
C SER A 323 -6.21 -12.80 2.21
N ASN A 324 -5.92 -14.10 2.19
CA ASN A 324 -4.71 -14.62 2.80
C ASN A 324 -3.50 -13.99 2.11
N SER A 325 -2.70 -13.26 2.88
CA SER A 325 -1.48 -12.64 2.39
C SER A 325 -0.37 -13.68 2.22
N SER A 326 0.67 -13.35 1.44
CA SER A 326 1.96 -14.03 1.59
C SER A 326 2.53 -13.80 2.99
N LEU A 327 3.54 -14.58 3.38
CA LEU A 327 4.32 -14.39 4.60
C LEU A 327 5.23 -13.15 4.50
N SER A 328 4.61 -11.98 4.48
CA SER A 328 5.23 -10.66 4.41
C SER A 328 4.37 -9.70 5.21
N GLU A 329 4.97 -8.97 6.14
CA GLU A 329 4.30 -7.89 6.86
C GLU A 329 4.68 -6.54 6.27
N TYR A 330 5.96 -6.33 5.92
CA TYR A 330 6.43 -5.04 5.44
C TYR A 330 5.77 -4.69 4.09
N GLY A 331 5.88 -5.57 3.10
CA GLY A 331 5.21 -5.40 1.81
C GLY A 331 3.68 -5.30 1.95
N VAL A 332 3.06 -6.20 2.72
CA VAL A 332 1.59 -6.29 2.81
C VAL A 332 1.00 -5.09 3.55
N LEU A 333 1.56 -4.67 4.70
CA LEU A 333 1.05 -3.50 5.41
C LEU A 333 1.22 -2.22 4.56
N GLY A 334 2.32 -2.11 3.82
CA GLY A 334 2.52 -1.01 2.86
C GLY A 334 1.47 -1.02 1.73
N TYR A 335 1.11 -2.21 1.22
CA TYR A 335 0.06 -2.37 0.22
C TYR A 335 -1.31 -1.96 0.77
N GLU A 336 -1.68 -2.42 1.96
CA GLU A 336 -2.98 -2.09 2.59
C GLU A 336 -3.08 -0.61 2.96
N LEU A 337 -1.98 0.02 3.37
CA LEU A 337 -1.93 1.47 3.51
C LEU A 337 -2.22 2.16 2.17
N GLY A 338 -1.57 1.76 1.08
CA GLY A 338 -1.87 2.32 -0.25
C GLY A 338 -3.34 2.14 -0.64
N TYR A 339 -3.92 0.99 -0.30
CA TYR A 339 -5.33 0.69 -0.56
C TYR A 339 -6.30 1.59 0.24
N SER A 340 -5.97 1.91 1.49
CA SER A 340 -6.81 2.76 2.36
C SER A 340 -6.83 4.23 1.94
N LEU A 341 -5.79 4.72 1.26
CA LEU A 341 -5.73 6.09 0.76
C LEU A 341 -6.71 6.33 -0.41
N ALA A 342 -7.03 5.27 -1.16
CA ALA A 342 -7.73 5.38 -2.45
C ALA A 342 -9.23 5.66 -2.33
N ASN A 343 -9.92 5.12 -1.31
CA ASN A 343 -11.36 5.30 -1.16
C ASN A 343 -11.77 5.40 0.32
N PRO A 344 -12.26 6.56 0.77
CA PRO A 344 -12.64 6.75 2.17
C PRO A 344 -13.92 6.01 2.58
N ASN A 345 -14.69 5.48 1.63
CA ASN A 345 -15.89 4.66 1.89
C ASN A 345 -15.56 3.16 2.00
N SER A 346 -14.36 2.83 2.47
CA SER A 346 -13.89 1.44 2.60
C SER A 346 -13.28 1.21 3.97
N LEU A 347 -13.67 0.12 4.62
CA LEU A 347 -12.97 -0.42 5.78
C LEU A 347 -11.83 -1.30 5.27
N VAL A 348 -10.59 -0.84 5.44
CA VAL A 348 -9.39 -1.59 5.06
C VAL A 348 -8.69 -2.04 6.34
N MET A 349 -8.46 -3.35 6.46
CA MET A 349 -7.89 -3.97 7.64
C MET A 349 -6.68 -4.81 7.25
N TRP A 350 -5.61 -4.66 8.04
CA TRP A 350 -4.48 -5.57 8.05
C TRP A 350 -4.45 -6.34 9.38
N GLU A 351 -4.37 -7.66 9.32
CA GLU A 351 -4.28 -8.55 10.49
C GLU A 351 -2.90 -9.21 10.57
N ALA A 352 -2.20 -8.95 11.67
CA ALA A 352 -1.01 -9.69 12.02
C ALA A 352 -1.40 -11.06 12.56
N GLN A 353 -0.63 -12.12 12.26
CA GLN A 353 -0.92 -13.46 12.80
C GLN A 353 -0.90 -13.46 14.34
N PHE A 354 0.10 -12.80 14.92
CA PHE A 354 0.18 -12.31 16.28
C PHE A 354 0.71 -10.89 16.26
N GLY A 355 0.28 -10.04 17.21
CA GLY A 355 0.69 -8.63 17.24
C GLY A 355 2.20 -8.41 17.35
N ASP A 356 2.92 -9.38 17.93
CA ASP A 356 4.37 -9.37 18.08
C ASP A 356 5.11 -9.19 16.74
N PHE A 357 4.56 -9.71 15.63
CA PHE A 357 5.17 -9.70 14.30
C PHE A 357 5.03 -8.38 13.54
N ALA A 358 4.21 -7.44 14.01
CA ALA A 358 4.04 -6.14 13.35
C ALA A 358 5.33 -5.29 13.34
N ASN A 359 6.31 -5.63 14.18
CA ASN A 359 7.62 -4.98 14.22
C ASN A 359 8.44 -5.14 12.93
N THR A 360 8.16 -6.15 12.11
CA THR A 360 8.84 -6.34 10.81
C THR A 360 8.40 -5.30 9.79
N ALA A 361 7.21 -4.72 9.96
CA ALA A 361 6.66 -3.62 9.16
C ALA A 361 6.84 -2.24 9.83
N GLN A 362 7.75 -2.10 10.79
CA GLN A 362 7.91 -0.88 11.60
C GLN A 362 8.15 0.38 10.75
N VAL A 363 8.85 0.27 9.61
CA VAL A 363 9.07 1.41 8.71
C VAL A 363 7.75 1.96 8.16
N ILE A 364 6.76 1.09 7.86
CA ILE A 364 5.43 1.53 7.43
C ILE A 364 4.71 2.23 8.57
N ILE A 365 4.80 1.67 9.78
CA ILE A 365 4.16 2.22 10.98
C ILE A 365 4.73 3.61 11.28
N ASP A 366 6.05 3.74 11.38
CA ASP A 366 6.71 4.99 11.80
C ASP A 366 6.58 6.08 10.74
N GLN A 367 6.91 5.75 9.48
CA GLN A 367 7.12 6.76 8.46
C GLN A 367 5.85 7.16 7.72
N PHE A 368 4.81 6.33 7.80
CA PHE A 368 3.57 6.53 7.06
C PHE A 368 2.32 6.49 7.94
N ILE A 369 2.08 5.45 8.74
CA ILE A 369 0.83 5.38 9.54
C ILE A 369 0.84 6.46 10.62
N ALA A 370 1.90 6.54 11.43
CA ALA A 370 2.00 7.52 12.52
C ALA A 370 2.25 8.96 12.03
N ALA A 371 2.88 9.14 10.87
CA ALA A 371 3.38 10.45 10.43
C ALA A 371 2.81 10.96 9.10
N GLY A 372 2.05 10.14 8.37
CA GLY A 372 1.66 10.40 6.99
C GLY A 372 0.73 11.60 6.82
N GLU A 373 -0.26 11.74 7.71
CA GLU A 373 -1.16 12.89 7.71
C GLU A 373 -0.38 14.18 8.00
N LYS A 374 0.56 14.17 8.96
CA LYS A 374 1.32 15.37 9.29
C LYS A 374 2.32 15.77 8.22
N LYS A 375 2.98 14.80 7.59
CA LYS A 375 4.03 15.03 6.58
C LYS A 375 3.47 15.38 5.20
N TRP A 376 2.36 14.76 4.83
CA TRP A 376 1.87 14.77 3.45
C TRP A 376 0.36 15.01 3.33
N LEU A 377 -0.32 15.33 4.44
CA LEU A 377 -1.77 15.53 4.49
C LEU A 377 -2.57 14.27 4.09
N GLN A 378 -1.92 13.11 4.04
CA GLN A 378 -2.52 11.84 3.62
C GLN A 378 -3.30 11.23 4.78
N ARG A 379 -4.61 11.12 4.61
CA ARG A 379 -5.51 10.52 5.59
C ARG A 379 -5.71 9.05 5.28
N SER A 380 -5.80 8.22 6.32
CA SER A 380 -5.98 6.77 6.20
C SER A 380 -6.94 6.27 7.26
N GLY A 381 -7.90 5.44 6.86
CA GLY A 381 -8.77 4.68 7.77
C GLY A 381 -8.29 3.24 8.00
N LEU A 382 -7.00 2.95 7.72
CA LEU A 382 -6.43 1.61 7.89
C LEU A 382 -6.55 1.15 9.35
N THR A 383 -7.15 -0.02 9.55
CA THR A 383 -7.24 -0.66 10.86
C THR A 383 -6.22 -1.78 10.97
N MET A 384 -5.37 -1.74 12.01
CA MET A 384 -4.42 -2.81 12.30
C MET A 384 -4.98 -3.71 13.40
N LEU A 385 -5.21 -4.98 13.07
CA LEU A 385 -5.65 -6.00 14.03
C LEU A 385 -4.43 -6.75 14.56
N LEU A 386 -4.10 -6.51 15.83
CA LEU A 386 -2.89 -7.00 16.47
C LEU A 386 -3.26 -7.90 17.67
N PRO A 387 -3.32 -9.24 17.48
CA PRO A 387 -3.62 -10.14 18.59
C PRO A 387 -2.63 -9.96 19.75
N HIS A 388 -3.17 -9.83 20.96
CA HIS A 388 -2.41 -9.49 22.17
C HIS A 388 -2.99 -10.21 23.39
N GLY A 389 -2.12 -10.77 24.24
CA GLY A 389 -2.54 -11.45 25.47
C GLY A 389 -1.39 -12.23 26.12
N PHE A 390 -1.21 -12.11 27.43
CA PHE A 390 -0.17 -12.82 28.17
C PHE A 390 -0.65 -14.20 28.63
N ASP A 391 -0.88 -15.11 27.67
CA ASP A 391 -1.48 -16.43 27.90
C ASP A 391 -0.45 -17.56 28.10
N GLY A 392 0.81 -17.21 28.34
CA GLY A 392 1.90 -18.18 28.59
C GLY A 392 2.50 -18.83 27.33
N GLN A 393 2.28 -18.24 26.14
CA GLN A 393 2.76 -18.76 24.85
C GLN A 393 4.20 -18.31 24.48
N GLY A 394 4.87 -17.56 25.36
CA GLY A 394 6.25 -17.10 25.16
C GLY A 394 6.37 -15.69 24.59
N SER A 395 7.60 -15.23 24.39
CA SER A 395 7.95 -13.83 24.10
C SER A 395 7.48 -13.30 22.76
N GLU A 396 7.24 -14.17 21.78
CA GLU A 396 6.82 -13.83 20.41
C GLU A 396 5.33 -14.10 20.14
N HIS A 397 4.55 -14.41 21.18
CA HIS A 397 3.11 -14.70 21.08
C HIS A 397 2.34 -14.09 22.26
N SER A 398 2.77 -12.92 22.75
CA SER A 398 2.17 -12.29 23.93
C SER A 398 1.87 -10.81 23.74
N SER A 399 2.77 -10.07 23.10
CA SER A 399 2.75 -8.61 23.13
C SER A 399 2.72 -8.00 21.74
N ALA A 400 1.60 -7.34 21.42
CA ALA A 400 1.53 -6.39 20.32
C ALA A 400 2.35 -5.12 20.57
N ARG A 401 3.05 -4.98 21.71
CA ARG A 401 3.86 -3.81 22.07
C ARG A 401 3.03 -2.52 22.11
N LEU A 402 1.88 -2.58 22.79
CA LEU A 402 0.94 -1.47 22.93
C LEU A 402 1.64 -0.14 23.33
N GLU A 403 2.65 -0.22 24.18
CA GLU A 403 3.46 0.91 24.62
C GLU A 403 4.14 1.67 23.48
N ARG A 404 4.51 0.98 22.40
CA ARG A 404 5.15 1.59 21.23
C ARG A 404 4.15 2.40 20.41
N TYR A 405 2.95 1.88 20.20
CA TYR A 405 1.90 2.61 19.50
C TYR A 405 1.46 3.85 20.29
N LEU A 406 1.33 3.73 21.62
CA LEU A 406 1.07 4.87 22.50
C LEU A 406 2.19 5.92 22.45
N GLN A 407 3.46 5.50 22.36
CA GLN A 407 4.59 6.42 22.22
C GLN A 407 4.60 7.15 20.87
N LEU A 408 4.05 6.54 19.82
CA LEU A 408 3.93 7.14 18.49
C LEU A 408 2.72 8.08 18.34
N CYS A 409 1.78 8.07 19.29
CA CYS A 409 0.67 9.02 19.32
C CYS A 409 1.20 10.44 19.62
N ASP A 410 0.62 11.47 18.97
CA ASP A 410 1.04 12.87 19.11
C ASP A 410 0.30 13.66 20.20
N GLU A 411 -0.29 12.95 21.17
CA GLU A 411 -0.94 13.55 22.33
C GLU A 411 0.06 14.08 23.37
N HIS A 412 -0.40 15.02 24.21
CA HIS A 412 0.48 15.60 25.23
C HIS A 412 0.70 14.60 26.39
N PRO A 413 1.94 14.16 26.67
CA PRO A 413 2.19 13.06 27.61
C PRO A 413 1.95 13.43 29.09
N TYR A 414 1.91 14.72 29.42
CA TYR A 414 1.81 15.20 30.81
C TYR A 414 0.59 16.06 31.13
N VAL A 415 -0.32 16.27 30.17
CA VAL A 415 -1.46 17.19 30.33
C VAL A 415 -2.72 16.44 30.00
N PHE A 416 -3.61 16.36 30.97
CA PHE A 416 -4.94 15.81 30.75
C PHE A 416 -5.73 16.76 29.83
N PRO A 417 -6.32 16.27 28.73
CA PRO A 417 -7.06 17.11 27.79
C PRO A 417 -8.30 17.74 28.44
N SER A 418 -8.67 18.94 27.98
CA SER A 418 -9.97 19.54 28.31
C SER A 418 -11.11 18.74 27.68
N GLU A 419 -12.35 18.97 28.12
CA GLU A 419 -13.54 18.31 27.55
C GLU A 419 -13.66 18.51 26.03
N GLU A 420 -13.35 19.71 25.54
CA GLU A 420 -13.32 20.01 24.10
C GLU A 420 -12.24 19.20 23.36
N LYS A 421 -11.04 19.08 23.93
CA LYS A 421 -9.96 18.26 23.34
C LYS A 421 -10.29 16.78 23.38
N LEU A 422 -10.93 16.29 24.45
CA LEU A 422 -11.43 14.92 24.53
C LEU A 422 -12.48 14.64 23.45
N ALA A 423 -13.41 15.57 23.23
CA ALA A 423 -14.43 15.44 22.19
C ALA A 423 -13.82 15.38 20.77
N ARG A 424 -12.61 15.91 20.58
CA ARG A 424 -11.90 15.95 19.28
C ARG A 424 -10.74 14.98 19.17
N GLN A 425 -10.45 14.20 20.21
CA GLN A 425 -9.27 13.32 20.25
C GLN A 425 -9.18 12.39 19.04
N HIS A 426 -10.32 11.85 18.61
CA HIS A 426 -10.45 10.93 17.48
C HIS A 426 -10.08 11.53 16.10
N GLN A 427 -10.09 12.86 15.98
CA GLN A 427 -9.76 13.58 14.73
C GLN A 427 -8.50 14.44 14.84
N ASP A 428 -8.06 14.77 16.05
CA ASP A 428 -6.88 15.61 16.28
C ASP A 428 -5.61 14.76 16.54
N CYS A 429 -5.75 13.54 17.06
CA CYS A 429 -4.63 12.61 17.25
C CYS A 429 -4.32 11.85 15.96
N ASN A 430 -3.04 11.64 15.68
CA ASN A 430 -2.57 10.93 14.50
C ASN A 430 -3.01 9.45 14.42
N MET A 431 -3.25 8.79 15.56
CA MET A 431 -3.66 7.39 15.62
C MET A 431 -4.64 7.13 16.76
N GLN A 432 -5.56 6.19 16.54
CA GLN A 432 -6.46 5.67 17.55
C GLN A 432 -5.95 4.29 18.02
N VAL A 433 -5.63 4.18 19.31
CA VAL A 433 -5.14 2.95 19.92
C VAL A 433 -6.20 2.42 20.88
N VAL A 434 -6.79 1.28 20.55
CA VAL A 434 -7.92 0.69 21.29
C VAL A 434 -7.60 -0.72 21.76
N TYR A 435 -8.10 -1.09 22.95
CA TYR A 435 -8.03 -2.45 23.47
C TYR A 435 -9.43 -2.92 23.89
N PRO A 436 -10.29 -3.31 22.93
CA PRO A 436 -11.65 -3.75 23.21
C PRO A 436 -11.64 -5.00 24.09
N THR A 437 -12.65 -5.14 24.95
CA THR A 437 -12.79 -6.29 25.89
C THR A 437 -14.11 -7.03 25.73
N THR A 438 -15.02 -6.54 24.88
CA THR A 438 -16.28 -7.21 24.56
C THR A 438 -16.48 -7.27 23.04
N PRO A 439 -17.18 -8.29 22.52
CA PRO A 439 -17.53 -8.37 21.10
C PRO A 439 -18.31 -7.15 20.60
N ALA A 440 -19.17 -6.56 21.44
CA ALA A 440 -19.91 -5.35 21.10
C ALA A 440 -19.00 -4.12 20.94
N ASN A 441 -17.93 -3.99 21.72
CA ASN A 441 -16.96 -2.91 21.54
C ASN A 441 -16.15 -3.04 20.25
N TYR A 442 -15.95 -4.27 19.75
CA TYR A 442 -15.27 -4.48 18.48
C TYR A 442 -16.20 -4.28 17.28
N PHE A 443 -17.50 -4.57 17.46
CA PHE A 443 -18.53 -4.31 16.45
C PHE A 443 -18.71 -2.81 16.17
N HIS A 444 -18.74 -2.00 17.23
CA HIS A 444 -18.93 -0.55 17.18
C HIS A 444 -17.64 0.17 16.80
#